data_AF-A0A6L3ZGT1-F1
#
_entry.id   AF-A0A6L3ZGT1-F1
#
_cell.length_a   1.000
_cell.length_b   1.000
_cell.length_c   1.000
_cell.angle_alpha   90.00
_cell.angle_beta   90.00
_cell.angle_gamma   90.00
#
_symmetry.space_group_name_H-M   'P 1'
#
loop_
_entity.id
_entity.type
_entity.pdbx_description
1 polymer ?
#
loop_
_entity_poly.entity_id
_entity_poly.type
_entity_poly.pdbx_seq_one_letter_code
_entity_poly.pdbx_strand_id
1 'polypeptide(L)'
;MSKTGSAIADIVRGSFLGNERITKLLPFAVYVTFLALVVIYYSHSADRKVHRINALRTEVDELKSEYLDTKTRLMQLGLESTVEDRVAELGLKTSEHPPIELVVEND
;
A
#
# COMPACT_ATOMS: atom_id res chain seq x y z
N MET A 1 55.09 19.64 -24.77
CA MET A 1 53.76 19.03 -24.55
C MET A 1 53.63 18.66 -23.08
N SER A 2 53.02 19.49 -22.23
CA SER A 2 52.76 19.20 -20.79
C SER A 2 52.04 20.38 -20.09
N LYS A 3 50.91 20.86 -20.62
CA LYS A 3 50.11 21.91 -19.93
C LYS A 3 48.90 21.36 -19.18
N THR A 4 48.40 20.19 -19.57
CA THR A 4 47.18 19.60 -19.00
C THR A 4 47.41 18.92 -17.63
N GLY A 5 48.58 18.31 -17.41
CA GLY A 5 48.89 17.64 -16.13
C GLY A 5 49.15 18.61 -14.96
N SER A 6 49.65 19.81 -15.25
CA SER A 6 49.91 20.84 -14.22
C SER A 6 48.61 21.33 -13.59
N ALA A 7 47.58 21.59 -14.39
CA ALA A 7 46.32 22.17 -13.90
C ALA A 7 45.63 21.26 -12.86
N ILE A 8 45.62 19.94 -13.07
CA ILE A 8 45.05 18.98 -12.10
C ILE A 8 45.88 18.93 -10.82
N ALA A 9 47.22 18.92 -10.95
CA ALA A 9 48.13 18.94 -9.81
C ALA A 9 48.00 20.25 -9.00
N ASP A 10 47.78 21.38 -9.67
CA ASP A 10 47.62 22.69 -9.04
C ASP A 10 46.27 22.82 -8.32
N ILE A 11 45.20 22.18 -8.84
CA ILE A 11 43.91 22.06 -8.15
C ILE A 11 44.05 21.24 -6.87
N VAL A 12 44.75 20.10 -6.92
CA VAL A 12 44.99 19.25 -5.73
C VAL A 12 45.90 19.93 -4.71
N ARG A 13 46.85 20.76 -5.15
CA ARG A 13 47.70 21.59 -4.29
C ARG A 13 46.99 22.82 -3.71
N GLY A 14 45.73 23.07 -4.07
CA GLY A 14 44.92 24.11 -3.46
C GLY A 14 45.18 25.53 -3.99
N SER A 15 45.82 25.70 -5.16
CA SER A 15 46.03 27.05 -5.73
C SER A 15 44.71 27.77 -6.07
N PHE A 16 43.61 27.01 -6.23
CA PHE A 16 42.23 27.51 -6.39
C PHE A 16 41.62 28.07 -5.09
N LEU A 17 42.07 27.61 -3.92
CA LEU A 17 41.64 28.08 -2.59
C LEU A 17 42.24 29.44 -2.21
N GLY A 18 43.25 29.92 -2.95
CA GLY A 18 43.88 31.23 -2.68
C GLY A 18 43.09 32.43 -3.22
N ASN A 19 42.07 32.20 -4.06
CA ASN A 19 41.28 33.28 -4.65
C ASN A 19 40.11 33.66 -3.71
N GLU A 20 40.11 34.90 -3.23
CA GLU A 20 39.11 35.44 -2.30
C GLU A 20 37.65 35.30 -2.76
N ARG A 21 37.39 35.24 -4.08
CA ARG A 21 36.03 35.02 -4.59
C ARG A 21 35.57 33.58 -4.40
N ILE A 22 36.49 32.63 -4.59
CA ILE A 22 36.20 31.20 -4.54
C ILE A 22 36.04 30.74 -3.09
N THR A 23 36.86 31.25 -2.17
CA THR A 23 36.74 30.93 -0.74
C THR A 23 35.41 31.39 -0.15
N LYS A 24 34.84 32.50 -0.65
CA LYS A 24 33.49 32.95 -0.26
C LYS A 24 32.36 32.06 -0.81
N LEU A 25 32.56 31.39 -1.94
CA LEU A 25 31.57 30.52 -2.60
C LEU A 25 31.67 29.04 -2.18
N LEU A 26 32.82 28.61 -1.68
CA LEU A 26 33.07 27.24 -1.21
C LEU A 26 32.08 26.71 -0.17
N PRO A 27 31.73 27.43 0.91
CA PRO A 27 30.75 26.92 1.88
C PRO A 27 29.37 26.70 1.24
N PHE A 28 29.00 27.51 0.25
CA PHE A 28 27.77 27.31 -0.52
C PHE A 28 27.82 26.06 -1.41
N ALA A 29 28.96 25.80 -2.08
CA ALA A 29 29.12 24.58 -2.87
C ALA A 29 29.04 23.31 -2.00
N VAL A 30 29.71 23.30 -0.84
CA VAL A 30 29.63 22.19 0.13
C VAL A 30 28.19 21.98 0.62
N TYR A 31 27.45 23.08 0.87
CA TYR A 31 26.06 23.01 1.26
C TYR A 31 25.18 22.33 0.19
N VAL A 32 25.34 22.70 -1.09
CA VAL A 32 24.58 22.08 -2.19
C VAL A 32 24.94 20.61 -2.37
N THR A 33 26.23 20.26 -2.28
CA THR A 33 26.67 18.85 -2.33
C THR A 33 26.09 18.05 -1.18
N PHE A 34 26.10 18.60 0.03
CA PHE A 34 25.48 17.97 1.20
C PHE A 34 23.97 17.75 0.98
N LEU A 35 23.25 18.74 0.47
CA LEU A 35 21.83 18.62 0.16
C LEU A 35 21.56 17.52 -0.88
N ALA A 36 22.41 17.42 -1.92
CA ALA A 36 22.30 16.36 -2.91
C ALA A 36 22.45 14.96 -2.29
N LEU A 37 23.38 14.78 -1.35
CA LEU A 37 23.53 13.53 -0.61
C LEU A 37 22.30 13.20 0.24
N VAL A 38 21.72 14.21 0.91
CA VAL A 38 20.47 14.04 1.69
C VAL A 38 19.33 13.57 0.79
N VAL A 39 19.18 14.16 -0.41
CA VAL A 39 18.14 13.78 -1.37
C VAL A 39 18.32 12.33 -1.84
N ILE A 40 19.54 11.92 -2.20
CA ILE A 40 19.83 10.54 -2.61
C ILE A 40 19.47 9.56 -1.48
N TYR A 41 19.85 9.89 -0.24
CA TYR A 41 19.54 9.07 0.94
C TYR A 41 18.03 8.94 1.17
N TYR A 42 17.29 10.05 1.06
CA TYR A 42 15.83 10.06 1.25
C TYR A 42 15.09 9.29 0.14
N SER A 43 15.51 9.43 -1.11
CA SER A 43 14.90 8.73 -2.26
C SER A 43 14.89 7.23 -2.05
N HIS A 44 16.03 6.66 -1.62
CA HIS A 44 16.12 5.23 -1.41
C HIS A 44 15.22 4.72 -0.27
N SER A 45 14.96 5.55 0.73
CA SER A 45 13.99 5.23 1.80
C SER A 45 12.54 5.35 1.32
N ALA A 46 12.24 6.26 0.40
CA ALA A 46 10.93 6.39 -0.21
C ALA A 46 10.59 5.15 -1.06
N ASP A 47 11.53 4.67 -1.86
CA ASP A 47 11.33 3.48 -2.71
C ASP A 47 10.96 2.24 -1.90
N ARG A 48 11.67 1.99 -0.79
CA ARG A 48 11.37 0.87 0.12
C ARG A 48 9.96 0.97 0.70
N LYS A 49 9.51 2.18 1.06
CA LYS A 49 8.16 2.40 1.59
C LYS A 49 7.10 2.16 0.52
N VAL A 50 7.31 2.61 -0.71
CA VAL A 50 6.39 2.38 -1.83
C VAL A 50 6.21 0.88 -2.09
N HIS A 51 7.31 0.11 -2.13
CA HIS A 51 7.21 -1.35 -2.26
C HIS A 51 6.44 -1.99 -1.12
N ARG A 52 6.66 -1.55 0.13
CA ARG A 52 5.91 -2.08 1.28
C ARG A 52 4.43 -1.73 1.20
N ILE A 53 4.08 -0.50 0.79
CA ILE A 53 2.69 -0.07 0.61
C ILE A 53 2.00 -0.94 -0.45
N ASN A 54 2.66 -1.20 -1.58
CA ASN A 54 2.09 -2.06 -2.62
C ASN A 54 1.85 -3.49 -2.11
N ALA A 55 2.79 -4.06 -1.36
CA ALA A 55 2.61 -5.39 -0.76
C ALA A 55 1.43 -5.42 0.22
N LEU A 56 1.30 -4.43 1.10
CA LEU A 56 0.15 -4.31 2.02
C LEU A 56 -1.17 -4.15 1.26
N ARG A 57 -1.17 -3.39 0.16
CA ARG A 57 -2.37 -3.18 -0.63
C ARG A 57 -2.88 -4.47 -1.25
N THR A 58 -1.97 -5.30 -1.77
CA THR A 58 -2.31 -6.64 -2.27
C THR A 58 -2.93 -7.50 -1.17
N GLU A 59 -2.36 -7.49 0.02
CA GLU A 59 -2.88 -8.25 1.18
C GLU A 59 -4.29 -7.79 1.58
N VAL A 60 -4.55 -6.48 1.59
CA VAL A 60 -5.88 -5.93 1.85
C VAL A 60 -6.88 -6.32 0.77
N ASP A 61 -6.48 -6.27 -0.51
CA ASP A 61 -7.35 -6.63 -1.62
C ASP A 61 -7.70 -8.13 -1.60
N GLU A 62 -6.74 -8.98 -1.23
CA GLU A 62 -6.95 -10.42 -1.04
C GLU A 62 -7.94 -10.70 0.10
N LEU A 63 -7.72 -10.10 1.27
CA LEU A 63 -8.59 -10.27 2.44
C LEU A 63 -10.02 -9.77 2.16
N LYS A 64 -10.15 -8.67 1.41
CA LYS A 64 -11.45 -8.14 0.99
C LYS A 64 -12.16 -9.10 0.03
N SER A 65 -11.42 -9.74 -0.88
CA SER A 65 -11.95 -10.75 -1.78
C SER A 65 -12.51 -11.95 -1.00
N GLU A 66 -11.74 -12.47 -0.03
CA GLU A 66 -12.15 -13.59 0.84
C GLU A 66 -13.40 -13.25 1.66
N TYR A 67 -13.45 -12.04 2.22
CA TYR A 67 -14.63 -11.55 2.95
C TYR A 67 -15.87 -11.48 2.05
N LEU A 68 -15.75 -10.97 0.83
CA LEU A 68 -16.88 -10.86 -0.10
C LEU A 68 -17.37 -12.23 -0.56
N ASP A 69 -16.47 -13.16 -0.83
CA ASP A 69 -16.82 -14.54 -1.17
C ASP A 69 -17.58 -15.23 -0.03
N THR A 70 -17.04 -15.14 1.19
CA THR A 70 -17.68 -15.72 2.38
C THR A 70 -19.04 -15.09 2.67
N LYS A 71 -19.14 -13.76 2.59
CA LYS A 71 -20.42 -13.05 2.75
C LYS A 71 -21.44 -13.48 1.69
N THR A 72 -21.03 -13.62 0.44
CA THR A 72 -21.91 -14.04 -0.65
C THR A 72 -22.42 -15.47 -0.43
N ARG A 73 -21.53 -16.38 0.00
CA ARG A 73 -21.90 -17.75 0.36
C ARG A 73 -22.93 -17.79 1.51
N LEU A 74 -22.72 -16.98 2.55
CA LEU A 74 -23.67 -16.88 3.66
C LEU A 74 -25.03 -16.35 3.20
N MET A 75 -25.05 -15.32 2.35
CA MET A 75 -26.29 -14.80 1.79
C MET A 75 -27.03 -15.86 0.97
N GLN A 76 -26.32 -16.62 0.13
CA GLN A 76 -26.92 -17.71 -0.65
C GLN A 76 -27.52 -18.78 0.26
N LEU A 77 -26.82 -19.17 1.32
CA LEU A 77 -27.35 -20.14 2.29
C LEU A 77 -28.58 -19.63 3.06
N GLY A 78 -28.73 -18.30 3.20
CA GLY A 78 -29.89 -17.66 3.85
C GLY A 78 -31.08 -17.41 2.92
N LEU A 79 -30.98 -17.72 1.62
CA LEU A 79 -32.10 -17.58 0.69
C LEU A 79 -33.17 -18.63 0.99
N GLU A 80 -34.43 -18.20 1.00
CA GLU A 80 -35.59 -19.08 1.19
C GLU A 80 -35.57 -20.25 0.20
N SER A 81 -35.27 -20.00 -1.08
CA SER A 81 -35.15 -21.07 -2.09
C SER A 81 -34.09 -22.12 -1.75
N THR A 82 -32.96 -21.71 -1.17
CA THR A 82 -31.89 -22.65 -0.79
C THR A 82 -32.27 -23.46 0.46
N VAL A 83 -33.06 -22.85 1.35
CA VAL A 83 -33.65 -23.57 2.49
C VAL A 83 -34.71 -24.55 2.00
N GLU A 84 -35.60 -24.13 1.11
CA GLU A 84 -36.63 -24.96 0.45
C GLU A 84 -36.02 -26.18 -0.25
N ASP A 85 -34.98 -25.97 -1.07
CA ASP A 85 -34.27 -27.05 -1.77
C ASP A 85 -33.69 -28.08 -0.77
N ARG A 86 -33.11 -27.63 0.35
CA ARG A 86 -32.55 -28.52 1.38
C ARG A 86 -33.61 -29.28 2.17
N VAL A 87 -34.74 -28.64 2.49
CA VAL A 87 -35.82 -29.29 3.25
C VAL A 87 -36.72 -30.16 2.37
N ALA A 88 -36.70 -29.96 1.05
CA ALA A 88 -37.37 -30.83 0.09
C ALA A 88 -36.82 -32.26 0.10
N GLU A 89 -35.50 -32.44 0.29
CA GLU A 89 -34.88 -33.76 0.48
C GLU A 89 -35.40 -34.48 1.74
N LEU A 90 -35.83 -33.71 2.75
CA LEU A 90 -36.43 -34.21 3.99
C LEU A 90 -37.95 -34.45 3.86
N GLY A 91 -38.54 -34.20 2.68
CA GLY A 91 -39.97 -34.34 2.42
C GLY A 91 -40.83 -33.20 2.99
N LEU A 92 -40.20 -32.13 3.46
CA LEU A 92 -40.88 -30.95 4.00
C LEU A 92 -41.22 -29.99 2.85
N LYS A 93 -42.40 -29.35 2.91
CA LYS A 93 -42.87 -28.38 1.91
C LYS A 93 -43.18 -27.05 2.55
N THR A 94 -42.89 -25.97 1.83
CA THR A 94 -43.34 -24.62 2.18
C THR A 94 -44.87 -24.61 2.29
N SER A 95 -45.38 -23.93 3.32
CA SER A 95 -46.82 -23.78 3.51
C SER A 95 -47.31 -22.62 2.65
N GLU A 96 -48.21 -22.89 1.70
CA GLU A 96 -48.80 -21.84 0.85
C GLU A 96 -49.84 -20.97 1.58
N HIS A 97 -50.22 -21.37 2.80
CA HIS A 97 -51.20 -20.67 3.60
C HIS A 97 -50.55 -20.16 4.89
N PRO A 98 -50.86 -18.91 5.29
CA PRO A 98 -50.33 -18.35 6.52
C PRO A 98 -50.78 -19.19 7.73
N PRO A 99 -49.93 -19.34 8.77
CA PRO A 99 -50.27 -20.11 9.96
C PRO A 99 -51.45 -19.47 10.69
N ILE A 100 -52.36 -20.31 11.16
CA ILE A 100 -53.57 -19.90 11.88
C ILE A 100 -53.21 -19.79 13.37
N GLU A 101 -53.45 -18.63 13.97
CA GLU A 101 -53.30 -18.45 15.41
C GLU A 101 -54.44 -19.19 16.13
N LEU A 102 -54.08 -20.23 16.88
CA LEU A 102 -55.02 -20.94 17.74
C LEU A 102 -55.18 -20.16 19.05
N VAL A 103 -56.21 -19.32 19.12
CA VAL A 103 -56.63 -18.71 20.37
C VAL A 103 -57.32 -19.78 21.20
N VAL A 104 -56.68 -20.17 22.31
CA VAL A 104 -57.26 -21.12 23.26
C VAL A 104 -58.25 -20.34 24.14
N GLU A 105 -59.54 -20.50 23.87
CA GLU A 105 -60.57 -20.02 24.78
C GLU A 105 -60.66 -21.01 25.95
N ASN A 106 -60.31 -20.54 27.15
CA ASN A 106 -60.50 -21.32 28.37
C ASN A 106 -61.95 -21.13 28.81
N ASP A 107 -62.73 -22.20 28.75
CA ASP A 107 -64.04 -22.33 29.43
C ASP A 107 -63.88 -22.36 30.96
#